data_AF-A0A166SF80-F1
#
_entry.id   AF-A0A166SF80-F1
#
_cell.length_a   1.000
_cell.length_b   1.000
_cell.length_c   1.000
_cell.angle_alpha   90.00
_cell.angle_beta   90.00
_cell.angle_gamma   90.00
#
_symmetry.space_group_name_H-M   'P 1'
#
loop_
_entity.id
_entity.type
_entity.pdbx_description
1 polymer ?
#
loop_
_entity_poly.entity_id
_entity_poly.type
_entity_poly.pdbx_seq_one_letter_code
_entity_poly.pdbx_strand_id
1 'polypeptide(L)'
;MEVSVKEILQPRLPVEMAGDMPRLPGIAPCGAADWLRVDEAYGAQMAYRRALLKDPGAHVLYLEEAARPAAQEVLGEALALLPRLGFHRSDGGITCPDGHVQPLDFDNPLRTLGQIVQEDICLLQKRGDEHVLTGAVLCFPASWRLADKAGRPLIGIHDTVPEYDSDIARRVQRLFDGVRPGRPLWRFNRLAYADPDLHQPYRTRRGEARPYLRSERQCILRLPETNAAVFTIHTWVLRRGVQEADDEAENGAAVTAP
;
A
#
# COMPACT_ATOMS: atom_id res chain seq x y z
N MET A 1 -21.20 -16.05 6.17
CA MET A 1 -21.75 -14.98 5.33
C MET A 1 -20.85 -14.88 4.11
N GLU A 2 -21.38 -15.10 2.90
CA GLU A 2 -20.66 -14.77 1.67
C GLU A 2 -20.33 -13.28 1.71
N VAL A 3 -19.05 -12.95 1.74
CA VAL A 3 -18.61 -11.58 1.49
C VAL A 3 -18.86 -11.37 0.00
N SER A 4 -19.87 -10.57 -0.34
CA SER A 4 -20.12 -10.19 -1.74
C SER A 4 -18.85 -9.56 -2.30
N VAL A 5 -18.23 -10.21 -3.27
CA VAL A 5 -17.06 -9.72 -3.99
C VAL A 5 -17.36 -8.31 -4.52
N LYS A 6 -16.52 -7.34 -4.16
CA LYS A 6 -16.65 -5.96 -4.63
C LYS A 6 -15.74 -5.75 -5.83
N GLU A 7 -16.35 -5.72 -7.01
CA GLU A 7 -15.64 -5.35 -8.24
C GLU A 7 -15.46 -3.83 -8.30
N ILE A 8 -14.28 -3.35 -7.94
CA ILE A 8 -13.86 -1.93 -8.05
C ILE A 8 -12.63 -1.90 -8.95
N LEU A 9 -12.85 -1.55 -10.23
CA LEU A 9 -11.82 -1.65 -11.25
C LEU A 9 -11.48 -0.29 -11.84
N GLN A 10 -10.19 -0.09 -12.10
CA GLN A 10 -9.69 0.98 -12.95
C GLN A 10 -9.66 0.52 -14.43
N PRO A 11 -9.83 1.43 -15.39
CA PRO A 11 -9.84 1.11 -16.81
C PRO A 11 -8.43 0.90 -17.39
N ARG A 12 -7.38 1.43 -16.73
CA ARG A 12 -5.98 1.34 -17.17
C ARG A 12 -5.02 1.67 -16.03
N LEU A 13 -3.79 1.18 -16.14
CA LEU A 13 -2.70 1.59 -15.26
C LEU A 13 -2.19 2.99 -15.63
N PRO A 14 -1.59 3.72 -14.68
CA PRO A 14 -0.82 4.92 -14.97
C PRO A 14 0.31 4.64 -15.99
N VAL A 15 0.63 5.62 -16.84
CA VAL A 15 1.61 5.46 -17.92
C VAL A 15 3.00 5.12 -17.37
N GLU A 16 3.38 5.69 -16.23
CA GLU A 16 4.65 5.38 -15.56
C GLU A 16 4.75 3.93 -15.07
N MET A 17 3.62 3.24 -14.96
CA MET A 17 3.52 1.84 -14.56
C MET A 17 3.29 0.91 -15.75
N ALA A 18 3.36 1.39 -17.00
CA ALA A 18 3.10 0.61 -18.22
C ALA A 18 4.34 -0.13 -18.77
N GLY A 19 5.55 0.25 -18.36
CA GLY A 19 6.80 -0.38 -18.82
C GLY A 19 7.12 -1.75 -18.18
N ASP A 20 8.34 -2.24 -18.40
CA ASP A 20 8.82 -3.50 -17.85
C ASP A 20 8.77 -3.52 -16.31
N MET A 21 8.48 -4.70 -15.78
CA MET A 21 8.44 -4.93 -14.34
C MET A 21 9.82 -4.76 -13.70
N PRO A 22 9.98 -3.88 -12.71
CA PRO A 22 11.27 -3.65 -12.09
C PRO A 22 11.67 -4.84 -11.21
N ARG A 23 12.88 -5.37 -11.41
CA ARG A 23 13.47 -6.42 -10.57
C ARG A 23 13.73 -5.89 -9.15
N LEU A 24 13.56 -6.71 -8.12
CA LEU A 24 13.76 -6.30 -6.73
C LEU A 24 15.22 -5.82 -6.45
N PRO A 25 15.41 -4.70 -5.72
CA PRO A 25 14.39 -3.82 -5.14
C PRO A 25 13.81 -2.78 -6.12
N GLY A 26 14.42 -2.55 -7.29
CA GLY A 26 13.76 -1.92 -8.44
C GLY A 26 13.10 -0.56 -8.20
N ILE A 27 13.85 0.38 -7.63
CA ILE A 27 13.36 1.69 -7.20
C ILE A 27 13.76 2.82 -8.16
N ALA A 28 12.91 3.84 -8.25
CA ALA A 28 13.15 5.10 -8.93
C ALA A 28 12.89 6.29 -8.00
N PRO A 29 13.46 7.48 -8.27
CA PRO A 29 13.14 8.70 -7.56
C PRO A 29 11.65 9.06 -7.67
N CYS A 30 11.04 9.45 -6.56
CA CYS A 30 9.67 9.97 -6.49
C CYS A 30 9.72 11.48 -6.22
N GLY A 31 8.78 12.25 -6.77
CA GLY A 31 8.62 13.64 -6.38
C GLY A 31 8.26 13.75 -4.89
N ALA A 32 8.75 14.79 -4.21
CA ALA A 32 8.56 14.96 -2.76
C ALA A 32 7.09 14.93 -2.32
N ALA A 33 6.19 15.41 -3.18
CA ALA A 33 4.75 15.43 -2.95
C ALA A 33 4.00 14.23 -3.59
N ASP A 34 4.67 13.36 -4.34
CA ASP A 34 4.07 12.40 -5.28
C ASP A 34 3.79 11.01 -4.67
N TRP A 35 3.72 10.92 -3.34
CA TRP A 35 3.53 9.65 -2.61
C TRP A 35 2.07 9.35 -2.25
N LEU A 36 1.14 10.27 -2.56
CA LEU A 36 -0.31 10.09 -2.52
C LEU A 36 -0.90 10.28 -3.92
N ARG A 37 -1.89 9.46 -4.26
CA ARG A 37 -2.64 9.46 -5.52
C ARG A 37 -4.13 9.48 -5.25
N VAL A 38 -4.85 10.15 -6.14
CA VAL A 38 -6.31 10.08 -6.25
C VAL A 38 -6.62 9.67 -7.68
N ASP A 39 -7.43 8.65 -7.85
CA ASP A 39 -7.89 8.18 -9.17
C ASP A 39 -9.41 8.12 -9.27
N GLU A 40 -9.92 7.73 -10.42
CA GLU A 40 -11.36 7.62 -10.70
C GLU A 40 -12.10 6.60 -9.82
N ALA A 41 -11.39 5.65 -9.20
CA ALA A 41 -11.98 4.66 -8.31
C ALA A 41 -12.07 5.16 -6.85
N TYR A 42 -11.60 6.38 -6.55
CA TYR A 42 -11.55 6.96 -5.20
C TYR A 42 -12.83 6.73 -4.40
N GLY A 43 -13.99 7.15 -4.90
CA GLY A 43 -15.25 7.06 -4.13
C GLY A 43 -15.62 5.64 -3.74
N ALA A 44 -15.50 4.68 -4.68
CA ALA A 44 -15.80 3.28 -4.41
C ALA A 44 -14.78 2.63 -3.48
N GLN A 45 -13.49 2.90 -3.69
CA GLN A 45 -12.42 2.41 -2.82
C GLN A 45 -12.58 2.95 -1.40
N MET A 46 -12.76 4.27 -1.24
CA MET A 46 -12.88 4.89 0.08
C MET A 46 -14.14 4.43 0.83
N ALA A 47 -15.26 4.22 0.13
CA ALA A 47 -16.44 3.62 0.75
C ALA A 47 -16.14 2.21 1.32
N TYR A 48 -15.35 1.42 0.59
CA TYR A 48 -14.93 0.10 1.07
C TYR A 48 -13.93 0.18 2.23
N ARG A 49 -12.90 1.03 2.14
CA ARG A 49 -11.94 1.27 3.24
C ARG A 49 -12.65 1.67 4.52
N ARG A 50 -13.59 2.62 4.44
CA ARG A 50 -14.39 3.07 5.59
C ARG A 50 -15.25 1.95 6.19
N ALA A 51 -15.73 1.00 5.38
CA ALA A 51 -16.44 -0.18 5.87
C ALA A 51 -15.48 -1.14 6.61
N LEU A 52 -14.32 -1.44 6.04
CA LEU A 52 -13.29 -2.29 6.67
C LEU A 52 -12.80 -1.69 8.00
N LEU A 53 -12.62 -0.37 8.06
CA LEU A 53 -12.19 0.32 9.28
C LEU A 53 -13.23 0.28 10.40
N LYS A 54 -14.51 0.04 10.08
CA LYS A 54 -15.57 -0.15 11.08
C LYS A 54 -15.66 -1.60 11.56
N ASP A 55 -15.09 -2.55 10.83
CA ASP A 55 -15.12 -3.97 11.15
C ASP A 55 -13.88 -4.38 11.96
N PRO A 56 -14.03 -4.72 13.27
CA PRO A 56 -12.92 -5.19 14.07
C PRO A 56 -12.29 -6.49 13.56
N GLY A 57 -13.06 -7.32 12.85
CA GLY A 57 -12.61 -8.60 12.28
C GLY A 57 -11.73 -8.46 11.04
N ALA A 58 -11.69 -7.27 10.42
CA ALA A 58 -10.87 -7.02 9.25
C ALA A 58 -9.37 -6.87 9.58
N HIS A 59 -9.03 -6.57 10.85
CA HIS A 59 -7.65 -6.42 11.34
C HIS A 59 -6.77 -5.48 10.49
N VAL A 60 -7.34 -4.36 10.03
CA VAL A 60 -6.69 -3.42 9.09
C VAL A 60 -5.94 -2.27 9.77
N LEU A 61 -5.91 -2.22 11.10
CA LEU A 61 -5.24 -1.17 11.87
C LEU A 61 -4.29 -1.79 12.89
N TYR A 62 -3.11 -1.19 13.01
CA TYR A 62 -2.13 -1.46 14.04
C TYR A 62 -1.40 -0.16 14.36
N LEU A 63 -1.18 0.16 15.63
CA LEU A 63 -0.34 1.29 16.02
C LEU A 63 0.22 1.00 17.41
N GLU A 64 1.54 0.95 17.52
CA GLU A 64 2.19 0.98 18.83
C GLU A 64 2.12 2.38 19.43
N GLU A 65 1.96 2.47 20.75
CA GLU A 65 1.90 3.76 21.44
C GLU A 65 3.17 4.61 21.19
N ALA A 66 4.34 3.98 21.16
CA ALA A 66 5.61 4.65 20.86
C ALA A 66 5.72 5.17 19.41
N ALA A 67 4.85 4.70 18.51
CA ALA A 67 4.78 5.15 17.12
C ALA A 67 3.75 6.26 16.87
N ARG A 68 2.97 6.64 17.90
CA ARG A 68 1.95 7.70 17.80
C ARG A 68 2.50 9.03 17.24
N PRO A 69 3.70 9.52 17.63
CA PRO A 69 4.26 10.74 17.05
C PRO A 69 4.49 10.61 15.53
N ALA A 70 5.05 9.49 15.06
CA ALA A 70 5.27 9.25 13.63
C ALA A 70 3.94 9.16 12.87
N ALA A 71 2.91 8.58 13.50
CA ALA A 71 1.58 8.50 12.92
C ALA A 71 0.91 9.88 12.79
N GLN A 72 1.04 10.74 13.80
CA GLN A 72 0.55 12.13 13.76
C GLN A 72 1.28 12.95 12.70
N GLU A 73 2.61 12.79 12.61
CA GLU A 73 3.43 13.47 11.61
C GLU A 73 3.04 13.08 10.19
N VAL A 74 2.88 11.77 9.88
CA VAL A 74 2.44 11.36 8.53
C VAL A 74 1.03 11.87 8.20
N LEU A 75 0.13 11.99 9.19
CA LEU A 75 -1.17 12.64 8.98
C LEU A 75 -1.00 14.12 8.63
N GLY A 76 -0.11 14.85 9.33
CA GLY A 76 0.23 16.24 9.02
C GLY A 76 0.80 16.40 7.60
N GLU A 77 1.78 15.58 7.24
CA GLU A 77 2.39 15.55 5.90
C GLU A 77 1.36 15.24 4.82
N ALA A 78 0.47 14.27 5.05
CA ALA A 78 -0.62 13.99 4.12
C ALA A 78 -1.53 15.21 3.95
N LEU A 79 -2.00 15.81 5.06
CA LEU A 79 -2.90 16.96 5.06
C LEU A 79 -2.35 18.16 4.28
N ALA A 80 -1.02 18.35 4.27
CA ALA A 80 -0.37 19.38 3.46
C ALA A 80 -0.49 19.13 1.94
N LEU A 81 -0.60 17.87 1.52
CA LEU A 81 -0.71 17.45 0.12
C LEU A 81 -2.15 17.34 -0.38
N LEU A 82 -3.13 17.16 0.51
CA LEU A 82 -4.51 16.91 0.10
C LEU A 82 -5.16 18.06 -0.71
N PRO A 83 -4.91 19.37 -0.47
CA PRO A 83 -5.52 20.44 -1.27
C PRO A 83 -5.25 20.34 -2.78
N ARG A 84 -4.02 19.98 -3.16
CA ARG A 84 -3.66 19.80 -4.59
C ARG A 84 -4.23 18.52 -5.21
N LEU A 85 -4.80 17.63 -4.39
CA LEU A 85 -5.44 16.38 -4.80
C LEU A 85 -6.98 16.48 -4.81
N GLY A 86 -7.53 17.70 -4.73
CA GLY A 86 -8.98 17.94 -4.80
C GLY A 86 -9.72 17.82 -3.46
N PHE A 87 -9.00 17.86 -2.34
CA PHE A 87 -9.60 17.91 -1.01
C PHE A 87 -9.74 19.36 -0.53
N HIS A 88 -10.74 19.62 0.30
CA HIS A 88 -10.95 20.94 0.90
C HIS A 88 -10.95 20.86 2.41
N ARG A 89 -10.04 21.59 3.07
CA ARG A 89 -10.00 21.69 4.52
C ARG A 89 -10.96 22.77 5.01
N SER A 90 -11.70 22.47 6.07
CA SER A 90 -12.60 23.40 6.77
C SER A 90 -12.50 23.18 8.29
N ASP A 91 -13.18 24.02 9.06
CA ASP A 91 -13.23 23.88 10.53
C ASP A 91 -13.85 22.54 10.98
N GLY A 92 -14.71 21.93 10.16
CA GLY A 92 -15.36 20.65 10.43
C GLY A 92 -14.55 19.41 10.03
N GLY A 93 -13.36 19.58 9.43
CA GLY A 93 -12.51 18.48 8.96
C GLY A 93 -12.11 18.65 7.50
N ILE A 94 -12.06 17.54 6.77
CA ILE A 94 -11.69 17.52 5.35
C ILE A 94 -12.80 16.98 4.47
N THR A 95 -13.18 17.77 3.47
CA THR A 95 -14.07 17.35 2.38
C THR A 95 -13.22 16.62 1.35
N CYS A 96 -13.57 15.36 1.13
CA CYS A 96 -12.93 14.44 0.20
C CYS A 96 -13.43 14.65 -1.25
N PRO A 97 -12.70 14.17 -2.27
CA PRO A 97 -13.14 14.19 -3.67
C PRO A 97 -14.49 13.54 -3.96
N ASP A 98 -14.92 12.58 -3.13
CA ASP A 98 -16.25 11.94 -3.22
C ASP A 98 -17.37 12.72 -2.50
N GLY A 99 -17.07 13.92 -1.99
CA GLY A 99 -17.99 14.75 -1.20
C GLY A 99 -18.14 14.33 0.26
N HIS A 100 -17.50 13.25 0.70
CA HIS A 100 -17.51 12.83 2.10
C HIS A 100 -16.75 13.83 2.98
N VAL A 101 -17.35 14.25 4.09
CA VAL A 101 -16.67 15.09 5.08
C VAL A 101 -16.16 14.22 6.21
N GLN A 102 -14.84 14.19 6.39
CA GLN A 102 -14.18 13.42 7.43
C GLN A 102 -13.63 14.35 8.51
N PRO A 103 -14.12 14.27 9.76
CA PRO A 103 -13.48 14.91 10.90
C PRO A 103 -12.03 14.46 11.04
N LEU A 104 -11.14 15.39 11.37
CA LEU A 104 -9.73 15.10 11.64
C LEU A 104 -9.57 14.67 13.10
N ASP A 105 -9.00 13.50 13.31
CA ASP A 105 -8.74 12.94 14.64
C ASP A 105 -7.24 12.61 14.76
N PHE A 106 -6.49 13.50 15.39
CA PHE A 106 -5.06 13.33 15.63
C PHE A 106 -4.75 12.34 16.77
N ASP A 107 -5.76 11.87 17.51
CA ASP A 107 -5.60 10.78 18.48
C ASP A 107 -5.72 9.41 17.80
N ASN A 108 -6.33 9.35 16.61
CA ASN A 108 -6.41 8.14 15.80
C ASN A 108 -5.87 8.37 14.37
N PRO A 109 -4.61 8.79 14.21
CA PRO A 109 -4.11 9.35 12.96
C PRO A 109 -4.13 8.36 11.77
N LEU A 110 -3.74 7.10 11.99
CA LEU A 110 -3.78 6.08 10.92
C LEU A 110 -5.21 5.72 10.52
N ARG A 111 -6.17 5.76 11.46
CA ARG A 111 -7.58 5.57 11.15
C ARG A 111 -8.10 6.74 10.32
N THR A 112 -7.77 7.98 10.70
CA THR A 112 -8.14 9.17 9.92
C THR A 112 -7.58 9.09 8.50
N LEU A 113 -6.29 8.74 8.34
CA LEU A 113 -5.68 8.50 7.04
C LEU A 113 -6.44 7.45 6.22
N GLY A 114 -6.74 6.30 6.81
CA GLY A 114 -7.52 5.25 6.13
C GLY A 114 -8.92 5.67 5.68
N GLN A 115 -9.50 6.73 6.27
CA GLN A 115 -10.81 7.27 5.91
C GLN A 115 -10.75 8.34 4.80
N ILE A 116 -9.56 8.84 4.46
CA ILE A 116 -9.35 9.96 3.52
C ILE A 116 -8.44 9.65 2.33
N VAL A 117 -7.43 8.77 2.45
CA VAL A 117 -6.53 8.42 1.34
C VAL A 117 -6.71 6.99 0.85
N GLN A 118 -6.49 6.76 -0.45
CA GLN A 118 -6.60 5.44 -1.08
C GLN A 118 -5.44 4.51 -0.68
N GLU A 119 -4.29 5.10 -0.34
CA GLU A 119 -3.10 4.38 0.05
C GLU A 119 -3.31 3.58 1.34
N ASP A 120 -2.82 2.35 1.35
CA ASP A 120 -2.38 1.73 2.60
C ASP A 120 -1.06 2.34 3.03
N ILE A 121 -0.91 2.55 4.34
CA ILE A 121 0.23 3.26 4.92
C ILE A 121 0.81 2.40 6.03
N CYS A 122 2.09 2.09 5.95
CA CYS A 122 2.87 1.40 6.96
C CYS A 122 3.98 2.32 7.50
N LEU A 123 4.14 2.34 8.82
CA LEU A 123 5.20 3.03 9.55
C LEU A 123 6.27 2.03 9.93
N LEU A 124 7.50 2.33 9.54
CA LEU A 124 8.67 1.53 9.83
C LEU A 124 9.70 2.36 10.59
N GLN A 125 9.96 2.00 11.84
CA GLN A 125 10.93 2.68 12.69
C GLN A 125 12.15 1.80 12.95
N LYS A 126 13.33 2.43 12.92
CA LYS A 126 14.59 1.72 13.14
C LYS A 126 14.72 1.32 14.61
N ARG A 127 14.96 0.03 14.87
CA ARG A 127 15.24 -0.58 16.18
C ARG A 127 16.51 -1.42 16.05
N GLY A 128 17.61 -0.96 16.62
CA GLY A 128 18.92 -1.54 16.33
C GLY A 128 19.25 -1.41 14.84
N ASP A 129 19.53 -2.54 14.20
CA ASP A 129 19.92 -2.61 12.79
C ASP A 129 18.74 -2.81 11.82
N GLU A 130 17.53 -3.04 12.33
CA GLU A 130 16.36 -3.36 11.51
C GLU A 130 15.29 -2.28 11.55
N HIS A 131 14.55 -2.14 10.47
CA HIS A 131 13.31 -1.37 10.46
C HIS A 131 12.14 -2.27 10.89
N VAL A 132 11.37 -1.87 11.89
CA VAL A 132 10.24 -2.65 12.44
C VAL A 132 8.93 -1.99 12.07
N LEU A 133 7.91 -2.79 11.68
CA LEU A 133 6.57 -2.32 11.39
C LEU A 133 5.86 -1.92 12.68
N THR A 134 5.83 -0.62 13.00
CA THR A 134 5.33 -0.09 14.29
C THR A 134 3.92 0.52 14.20
N GLY A 135 3.41 0.70 12.99
CA GLY A 135 2.03 1.12 12.76
C GLY A 135 1.62 0.86 11.32
N ALA A 136 0.34 0.63 11.07
CA ALA A 136 -0.20 0.54 9.73
C ALA A 136 -1.72 0.80 9.70
N VAL A 137 -2.17 1.35 8.57
CA VAL A 137 -3.51 1.16 8.06
C VAL A 137 -3.41 0.40 6.74
N LEU A 138 -3.88 -0.85 6.74
CA LEU A 138 -3.72 -1.81 5.64
C LEU A 138 -5.09 -2.40 5.28
N CYS A 139 -5.88 -1.65 4.52
CA CYS A 139 -7.21 -2.07 4.12
C CYS A 139 -7.18 -2.98 2.89
N PHE A 140 -6.21 -2.86 1.99
CA PHE A 140 -6.15 -3.62 0.74
C PHE A 140 -4.88 -4.46 0.65
N PRO A 141 -4.68 -5.44 1.56
CA PRO A 141 -3.54 -6.34 1.46
C PRO A 141 -3.59 -7.24 0.22
N ALA A 142 -2.40 -7.62 -0.26
CA ALA A 142 -2.20 -8.59 -1.34
C ALA A 142 -1.64 -9.91 -0.81
N SER A 143 -2.51 -10.79 -0.33
CA SER A 143 -2.19 -12.12 0.19
C SER A 143 -1.34 -12.15 1.47
N TRP A 144 -1.50 -11.16 2.36
CA TRP A 144 -0.91 -11.17 3.69
C TRP A 144 -1.77 -10.43 4.72
N ARG A 145 -1.66 -10.82 5.99
CA ARG A 145 -2.44 -10.23 7.09
C ARG A 145 -1.57 -9.27 7.89
N LEU A 146 -2.08 -8.08 8.19
CA LEU A 146 -1.37 -7.12 9.05
C LEU A 146 -1.04 -7.74 10.43
N ALA A 147 -1.98 -8.49 11.00
CA ALA A 147 -1.80 -9.16 12.30
C ALA A 147 -0.60 -10.11 12.34
N ASP A 148 -0.23 -10.73 11.21
CA ASP A 148 0.90 -11.69 11.15
C ASP A 148 2.26 -10.97 11.05
N LYS A 149 2.25 -9.66 10.76
CA LYS A 149 3.42 -8.83 10.44
C LYS A 149 3.63 -7.67 11.42
N ALA A 150 2.60 -7.26 12.15
CA ALA A 150 2.62 -6.20 13.14
C ALA A 150 3.74 -6.40 14.18
N GLY A 151 4.53 -5.36 14.45
CA GLY A 151 5.63 -5.38 15.41
C GLY A 151 6.86 -6.18 14.99
N ARG A 152 6.89 -6.74 13.77
CA ARG A 152 8.01 -7.55 13.26
C ARG A 152 8.99 -6.72 12.41
N PRO A 153 10.28 -7.12 12.36
CA PRO A 153 11.27 -6.48 11.52
C PRO A 153 11.01 -6.72 10.03
N LEU A 154 11.51 -5.80 9.19
CA LEU A 154 11.36 -5.77 7.74
C LEU A 154 11.83 -7.07 7.07
N ILE A 155 12.86 -7.71 7.63
CA ILE A 155 13.31 -9.02 7.16
C ILE A 155 12.24 -10.07 7.48
N GLY A 156 11.84 -10.17 8.76
CA GLY A 156 10.86 -11.15 9.22
C GLY A 156 9.45 -10.99 8.63
N ILE A 157 9.06 -9.81 8.16
CA ILE A 157 7.77 -9.66 7.47
C ILE A 157 7.78 -10.29 6.07
N HIS A 158 8.94 -10.52 5.45
CA HIS A 158 9.07 -11.04 4.09
C HIS A 158 9.43 -12.53 4.01
N ASP A 159 9.63 -13.24 5.13
CA ASP A 159 10.03 -14.67 5.17
C ASP A 159 9.21 -15.60 4.27
N THR A 160 7.97 -15.22 3.93
CA THR A 160 7.04 -16.03 3.12
C THR A 160 7.12 -15.77 1.62
N VAL A 161 8.00 -14.87 1.17
CA VAL A 161 8.19 -14.46 -0.24
C VAL A 161 9.43 -15.18 -0.78
N PRO A 162 9.30 -16.19 -1.68
CA PRO A 162 10.42 -17.01 -2.14
C PRO A 162 11.57 -16.22 -2.77
N GLU A 163 11.26 -15.15 -3.49
CA GLU A 163 12.24 -14.28 -4.16
C GLU A 163 12.96 -13.34 -3.18
N TYR A 164 12.50 -13.27 -1.93
CA TYR A 164 13.08 -12.42 -0.89
C TYR A 164 14.15 -13.18 -0.10
N ASP A 165 15.27 -13.44 -0.77
CA ASP A 165 16.43 -14.06 -0.13
C ASP A 165 17.18 -13.08 0.79
N SER A 166 18.23 -13.59 1.45
CA SER A 166 19.05 -12.79 2.36
C SER A 166 19.77 -11.60 1.69
N ASP A 167 20.05 -11.68 0.38
CA ASP A 167 20.71 -10.62 -0.36
C ASP A 167 19.72 -9.50 -0.72
N ILE A 168 18.50 -9.87 -1.11
CA ILE A 168 17.39 -8.92 -1.29
C ILE A 168 17.04 -8.25 0.05
N ALA A 169 16.94 -9.03 1.13
CA ALA A 169 16.70 -8.49 2.48
C ALA A 169 17.73 -7.41 2.85
N ARG A 170 19.02 -7.70 2.64
CA ARG A 170 20.11 -6.75 2.90
C ARG A 170 20.04 -5.50 2.02
N ARG A 171 19.67 -5.64 0.74
CA ARG A 171 19.48 -4.52 -0.18
C ARG A 171 18.32 -3.63 0.23
N VAL A 172 17.20 -4.24 0.63
CA VAL A 172 16.01 -3.52 1.09
C VAL A 172 16.27 -2.83 2.43
N GLN A 173 16.95 -3.47 3.38
CA GLN A 173 17.34 -2.81 4.62
C GLN A 173 18.21 -1.56 4.36
N ARG A 174 19.25 -1.69 3.50
CA ARG A 174 20.08 -0.53 3.10
C ARG A 174 19.29 0.57 2.39
N LEU A 175 18.29 0.19 1.60
CA LEU A 175 17.39 1.15 0.96
C LEU A 175 16.67 1.98 2.03
N PHE A 176 16.05 1.33 3.02
CA PHE A 176 15.39 2.04 4.11
C PHE A 176 16.37 2.90 4.92
N ASP A 177 17.57 2.40 5.22
CA ASP A 177 18.63 3.19 5.87
C ASP A 177 19.02 4.45 5.06
N GLY A 178 18.95 4.39 3.73
CA GLY A 178 19.39 5.46 2.84
C GLY A 178 18.34 6.51 2.45
N VAL A 179 17.04 6.23 2.66
CA VAL A 179 15.96 7.19 2.30
C VAL A 179 16.02 8.41 3.21
N ARG A 180 15.98 9.60 2.59
CA ARG A 180 16.09 10.91 3.27
C ARG A 180 14.80 11.72 3.14
N PRO A 181 14.52 12.64 4.09
CA PRO A 181 13.39 13.56 3.98
C PRO A 181 13.43 14.34 2.67
N GLY A 182 12.26 14.55 2.06
CA GLY A 182 12.10 15.25 0.77
C GLY A 182 12.62 14.49 -0.45
N ARG A 183 13.17 13.27 -0.29
CA ARG A 183 13.68 12.44 -1.39
C ARG A 183 13.03 11.04 -1.38
N PRO A 184 11.70 10.97 -1.59
CA PRO A 184 11.03 9.69 -1.63
C PRO A 184 11.48 8.85 -2.83
N LEU A 185 11.28 7.54 -2.70
CA LEU A 185 11.56 6.55 -3.73
C LEU A 185 10.26 5.82 -4.04
N TRP A 186 10.10 5.33 -5.25
CA TRP A 186 8.95 4.54 -5.62
C TRP A 186 9.32 3.35 -6.50
N ARG A 187 8.43 2.37 -6.52
CA ARG A 187 8.42 1.23 -7.43
C ARG A 187 6.99 0.80 -7.70
N PHE A 188 6.80 -0.18 -8.56
CA PHE A 188 5.53 -0.87 -8.67
C PHE A 188 5.69 -2.38 -8.79
N ASN A 189 4.60 -3.10 -8.56
CA ASN A 189 4.47 -4.52 -8.88
C ASN A 189 3.27 -4.77 -9.82
N ARG A 190 3.18 -5.98 -10.38
CA ARG A 190 2.04 -6.48 -11.12
C ARG A 190 1.86 -7.94 -10.75
N LEU A 191 0.63 -8.32 -10.46
CA LEU A 191 0.26 -9.64 -9.98
C LEU A 191 -1.06 -10.05 -10.64
N ALA A 192 -1.11 -11.27 -11.15
CA ALA A 192 -2.34 -11.86 -11.66
C ALA A 192 -3.21 -12.40 -10.52
N TYR A 193 -4.50 -12.05 -10.51
CA TYR A 193 -5.47 -12.41 -9.48
C TYR A 193 -6.73 -13.06 -10.08
N ALA A 194 -7.29 -14.01 -9.33
CA ALA A 194 -8.53 -14.70 -9.69
C ALA A 194 -9.79 -13.89 -9.33
N ASP A 195 -9.72 -13.11 -8.26
CA ASP A 195 -10.81 -12.32 -7.70
C ASP A 195 -10.45 -10.82 -7.73
N PRO A 196 -11.38 -9.91 -8.09
CA PRO A 196 -11.12 -8.47 -8.16
C PRO A 196 -11.17 -7.76 -6.79
N ASP A 197 -11.55 -8.43 -5.70
CA ASP A 197 -11.67 -7.81 -4.38
C ASP A 197 -10.33 -7.17 -3.98
N LEU A 198 -10.39 -5.96 -3.44
CA LEU A 198 -9.22 -5.22 -3.00
C LEU A 198 -8.68 -5.74 -1.66
N HIS A 199 -9.54 -6.28 -0.79
CA HIS A 199 -9.16 -6.79 0.52
C HIS A 199 -8.89 -8.30 0.47
N GLN A 200 -7.65 -8.68 0.16
CA GLN A 200 -7.24 -10.09 0.06
C GLN A 200 -6.18 -10.45 1.11
N PRO A 201 -6.55 -10.56 2.39
CA PRO A 201 -5.60 -10.89 3.46
C PRO A 201 -5.07 -12.33 3.40
N TYR A 202 -5.69 -13.21 2.60
CA TYR A 202 -5.33 -14.62 2.47
C TYR A 202 -4.87 -14.94 1.04
N ARG A 203 -3.98 -15.92 0.90
CA ARG A 203 -3.57 -16.42 -0.42
C ARG A 203 -4.75 -17.07 -1.14
N THR A 204 -4.90 -16.74 -2.41
CA THR A 204 -5.86 -17.41 -3.31
C THR A 204 -5.45 -18.85 -3.60
N ARG A 205 -6.42 -19.68 -3.96
CA ARG A 205 -6.17 -21.11 -4.26
C ARG A 205 -5.42 -21.24 -5.60
N ARG A 206 -4.56 -22.25 -5.70
CA ARG A 206 -3.84 -22.58 -6.96
C ARG A 206 -4.83 -23.17 -7.97
N GLY A 207 -4.65 -22.83 -9.26
CA GLY A 207 -5.37 -23.45 -10.38
C GLY A 207 -6.59 -22.68 -10.91
N GLU A 208 -6.93 -21.52 -10.33
CA GLU A 208 -8.02 -20.68 -10.83
C GLU A 208 -7.54 -19.78 -11.98
N ALA A 209 -8.45 -19.49 -12.92
CA ALA A 209 -8.21 -18.46 -13.95
C ALA A 209 -7.91 -17.12 -13.26
N ARG A 210 -6.99 -16.35 -13.83
CA ARG A 210 -6.55 -15.05 -13.26
C ARG A 210 -6.88 -13.89 -14.20
N PRO A 211 -8.17 -13.56 -14.37
CA PRO A 211 -8.61 -12.56 -15.33
C PRO A 211 -8.38 -11.13 -14.82
N TYR A 212 -7.81 -10.94 -13.63
CA TYR A 212 -7.56 -9.62 -13.07
C TYR A 212 -6.06 -9.35 -12.95
N LEU A 213 -5.68 -8.12 -13.26
CA LEU A 213 -4.35 -7.57 -13.00
C LEU A 213 -4.47 -6.69 -11.77
N ARG A 214 -3.74 -7.04 -10.71
CA ARG A 214 -3.53 -6.18 -9.55
C ARG A 214 -2.15 -5.57 -9.63
N SER A 215 -2.05 -4.25 -9.44
CA SER A 215 -0.78 -3.54 -9.45
C SER A 215 -0.73 -2.55 -8.30
N GLU A 216 0.41 -2.51 -7.62
CA GLU A 216 0.62 -1.62 -6.48
C GLU A 216 1.75 -0.66 -6.79
N ARG A 217 1.48 0.64 -6.67
CA ARG A 217 2.53 1.66 -6.61
C ARG A 217 2.95 1.83 -5.17
N GLN A 218 4.23 1.60 -4.93
CA GLN A 218 4.81 1.53 -3.61
C GLN A 218 5.79 2.68 -3.45
N CYS A 219 5.56 3.59 -2.49
CA CYS A 219 6.51 4.65 -2.16
C CYS A 219 7.16 4.42 -0.80
N ILE A 220 8.43 4.81 -0.69
CA ILE A 220 9.16 4.86 0.57
C ILE A 220 9.61 6.30 0.77
N LEU A 221 9.22 6.91 1.88
CA LEU A 221 9.63 8.24 2.28
C LEU A 221 10.11 8.27 3.73
N ARG A 222 10.85 9.33 4.08
CA ARG A 222 11.33 9.55 5.44
C ARG A 222 10.68 10.80 6.00
N LEU A 223 10.06 10.66 7.17
CA LEU A 223 9.47 11.76 7.91
C LEU A 223 10.57 12.69 8.46
N PRO A 224 10.46 14.03 8.33
CA PRO A 224 11.50 14.97 8.72
C PRO A 224 11.73 15.08 10.24
N GLU A 225 10.71 14.91 11.07
CA GLU A 225 10.77 15.12 12.52
C GLU A 225 11.07 13.82 13.27
N THR A 226 10.24 12.79 13.09
CA THR A 226 10.40 11.51 13.80
C THR A 226 11.41 10.58 13.15
N ASN A 227 11.86 10.92 11.93
CA ASN A 227 12.74 10.09 11.13
C ASN A 227 12.17 8.66 10.91
N ALA A 228 10.85 8.46 10.99
CA ALA A 228 10.22 7.19 10.63
C ALA A 228 10.19 7.01 9.11
N ALA A 229 10.36 5.79 8.63
CA ALA A 229 10.13 5.46 7.23
C ALA A 229 8.64 5.19 7.04
N VAL A 230 8.05 5.76 6.01
CA VAL A 230 6.66 5.51 5.62
C VAL A 230 6.69 4.73 4.33
N PHE A 231 5.93 3.65 4.28
CA PHE A 231 5.68 2.86 3.09
C PHE A 231 4.22 3.03 2.67
N THR A 232 3.97 3.65 1.52
CA THR A 232 2.62 3.83 0.99
C THR A 232 2.37 2.89 -0.17
N ILE A 233 1.13 2.38 -0.28
CA ILE A 233 0.73 1.38 -1.27
C ILE A 233 -0.58 1.82 -1.90
N HIS A 234 -0.53 2.35 -3.12
CA HIS A 234 -1.72 2.62 -3.91
C HIS A 234 -2.03 1.44 -4.81
N THR A 235 -3.29 0.98 -4.82
CA THR A 235 -3.68 -0.28 -5.48
C THR A 235 -4.62 -0.04 -6.65
N TRP A 236 -4.23 -0.57 -7.81
CA TRP A 236 -5.08 -0.71 -8.99
C TRP A 236 -5.49 -2.17 -9.18
N VAL A 237 -6.73 -2.38 -9.59
CA VAL A 237 -7.23 -3.66 -10.08
C VAL A 237 -7.90 -3.43 -11.43
N LEU A 238 -7.55 -4.23 -12.41
CA LEU A 238 -8.07 -4.15 -13.77
C LEU A 238 -8.53 -5.52 -14.22
N ARG A 239 -9.49 -5.56 -15.13
CA ARG A 239 -9.77 -6.76 -15.91
C ARG A 239 -8.71 -6.88 -17.00
N ARG A 240 -8.00 -8.02 -17.06
CA ARG A 240 -7.03 -8.33 -18.11
C ARG A 240 -7.75 -8.53 -19.43
N GLY A 241 -7.16 -8.02 -20.50
CA GLY A 241 -7.50 -8.46 -21.86
C GLY A 241 -6.97 -9.88 -22.10
N VAL A 242 -7.54 -10.59 -23.09
CA VAL A 242 -7.16 -11.95 -23.47
C VAL A 242 -5.65 -12.06 -23.80
N GLN A 243 -5.05 -11.01 -24.38
CA GLN A 243 -3.66 -11.01 -24.84
C GLN A 243 -2.62 -10.97 -23.69
N GLU A 244 -2.90 -10.29 -22.58
CA GLU A 244 -1.94 -10.16 -21.47
C GLU A 244 -1.84 -11.44 -20.64
N ALA A 245 -2.86 -12.31 -20.70
CA ALA A 245 -2.90 -13.57 -19.95
C ALA A 245 -1.87 -14.60 -20.45
N ASP A 246 -1.51 -14.53 -21.74
CA ASP A 246 -0.60 -15.47 -22.39
C ASP A 246 0.89 -15.14 -22.12
N ASP A 247 1.26 -13.85 -22.05
CA ASP A 247 2.65 -13.39 -21.85
C ASP A 247 3.24 -13.78 -20.48
N GLU A 248 2.40 -13.97 -19.45
CA GLU A 248 2.84 -14.47 -18.14
C GLU A 248 2.80 -16.00 -18.04
N ALA A 249 1.96 -16.69 -18.82
CA ALA A 249 1.96 -18.16 -18.87
C ALA A 249 3.28 -18.68 -19.46
N GLU A 250 3.83 -17.99 -20.48
CA GLU A 250 5.15 -18.29 -21.04
C GLU A 250 6.30 -17.95 -20.06
N ASN A 251 6.22 -16.81 -19.34
CA ASN A 251 7.27 -16.41 -18.40
C ASN A 251 7.23 -17.18 -17.06
N GLY A 252 6.06 -17.65 -16.64
CA GLY A 252 5.89 -18.50 -15.46
C GLY A 252 6.32 -19.96 -15.67
N ALA A 253 6.26 -20.45 -16.91
CA ALA A 253 6.77 -21.78 -17.26
C ALA A 253 8.31 -21.86 -17.25
N ALA A 254 9.01 -20.73 -17.43
CA ALA A 254 10.47 -20.65 -17.43
C ALA A 254 11.12 -20.70 -16.03
N VAL A 255 10.33 -20.68 -14.94
CA VAL A 255 10.83 -20.74 -13.54
C VAL A 255 10.55 -22.12 -12.90
N THR A 256 10.30 -23.15 -13.71
CA THR A 256 10.21 -24.53 -13.22
C THR A 256 10.99 -25.49 -14.11
N ALA A 257 12.29 -25.60 -13.86
CA ALA A 257 13.09 -26.79 -14.13
C ALA A 257 14.27 -26.80 -13.12
N PRO A 258 14.65 -28.00 -12.62
CA PRO A 258 15.16 -28.23 -11.26
C PRO A 258 16.51 -27.61 -10.92
#